data_AF-A0A7W0MYE6-F1
#
_entry.id   AF-A0A7W0MYE6-F1
#
_cell.length_a   1.000
_cell.length_b   1.000
_cell.length_c   1.000
_cell.angle_alpha   90.00
_cell.angle_beta   90.00
_cell.angle_gamma   90.00
#
_symmetry.space_group_name_H-M   'P 1'
#
loop_
_entity.id
_entity.type
_entity.pdbx_description
1 polymer ?
#
loop_
_entity_poly.entity_id
_entity_poly.type
_entity_poly.pdbx_seq_one_letter_code
_entity_poly.pdbx_strand_id
1 'polypeptide(L)'
;LQALRAAGVVGAPIRRGLRFLRAHQNRDGGFELTEGRGSDAQSTAWAVQALLAAGERPPAAALRYLTRLRRPDGSYRYSARYAVTPVWVTSQVLTALAGKPLPIR
;
A
#
# COMPACT_ATOMS: atom_id res chain seq x y z
N LEU A 1 -9.80 -0.19 5.88
CA LEU A 1 -9.87 -1.63 6.24
C LEU A 1 -9.25 -1.94 7.60
N GLN A 2 -8.09 -1.37 7.95
CA GLN A 2 -7.41 -1.58 9.24
C GLN A 2 -8.31 -1.26 10.45
N ALA A 3 -8.94 -0.08 10.47
CA ALA A 3 -9.86 0.30 11.55
C ALA A 3 -11.02 -0.70 11.73
N LEU A 4 -11.63 -1.15 10.63
CA LEU A 4 -12.68 -2.18 10.66
C LEU A 4 -12.16 -3.48 11.29
N ARG A 5 -10.96 -3.92 10.89
CA ARG A 5 -10.34 -5.13 11.47
C ARG A 5 -9.97 -4.96 12.94
N ALA A 6 -9.49 -3.79 13.34
CA ALA A 6 -9.21 -3.47 14.73
C ALA A 6 -10.48 -3.49 15.59
N ALA A 7 -11.61 -3.04 15.06
CA ALA A 7 -12.93 -3.10 15.69
C ALA A 7 -13.60 -4.49 15.62
N GLY A 8 -12.88 -5.53 15.17
CA GLY A 8 -13.43 -6.89 15.07
C GLY A 8 -14.39 -7.12 13.90
N VAL A 9 -14.54 -6.17 12.98
CA VAL A 9 -15.43 -6.32 11.82
C VAL A 9 -14.87 -7.36 10.85
N VAL A 10 -15.76 -8.26 10.43
CA VAL A 10 -15.47 -9.35 9.48
C VAL A 10 -16.51 -9.38 8.35
N GLY A 11 -16.32 -10.26 7.38
CA GLY A 11 -17.34 -10.57 6.37
C GLY A 11 -17.46 -9.53 5.26
N ALA A 12 -18.71 -9.17 4.91
CA ALA A 12 -19.01 -8.43 3.69
C ALA A 12 -18.32 -7.05 3.57
N PRO A 13 -18.22 -6.22 4.61
CA PRO A 13 -17.51 -4.94 4.52
C PRO A 13 -16.03 -5.11 4.13
N ILE A 14 -15.36 -6.08 4.74
CA ILE A 14 -13.94 -6.38 4.43
C ILE A 14 -13.83 -6.87 2.99
N ARG A 15 -14.65 -7.84 2.57
CA ARG A 15 -14.63 -8.38 1.20
C ARG A 15 -14.88 -7.30 0.15
N ARG A 16 -15.80 -6.36 0.38
CA ARG A 16 -16.06 -5.25 -0.54
C ARG A 16 -14.85 -4.32 -0.67
N GLY A 17 -14.23 -3.93 0.44
CA GLY A 17 -13.02 -3.11 0.40
C GLY A 17 -11.86 -3.80 -0.31
N LEU A 18 -11.64 -5.09 -0.07
CA LEU A 18 -10.60 -5.87 -0.76
C LEU A 18 -10.86 -5.98 -2.27
N ARG A 19 -12.12 -6.20 -2.67
CA ARG A 19 -12.50 -6.24 -4.09
C ARG A 19 -12.25 -4.90 -4.77
N PHE A 20 -12.61 -3.81 -4.10
CA PHE A 20 -12.35 -2.46 -4.60
C PHE A 20 -10.85 -2.24 -4.83
N LEU A 21 -10.01 -2.52 -3.83
CA LEU A 21 -8.56 -2.38 -3.98
C LEU A 21 -8.04 -3.23 -5.14
N ARG A 22 -8.40 -4.52 -5.20
CA ARG A 22 -7.95 -5.40 -6.30
C ARG A 22 -8.34 -4.89 -7.69
N ALA A 23 -9.50 -4.25 -7.82
CA ALA A 23 -9.96 -3.66 -9.08
C ALA A 23 -9.23 -2.37 -9.47
N HIS A 24 -8.59 -1.68 -8.51
CA HIS A 24 -7.88 -0.41 -8.72
C HIS A 24 -6.35 -0.57 -8.65
N GLN A 25 -5.83 -1.79 -8.79
CA GLN A 25 -4.40 -2.00 -8.95
C GLN A 25 -4.01 -1.70 -10.40
N ASN A 26 -3.04 -0.80 -10.57
CA ASN A 26 -2.54 -0.42 -11.88
C ASN A 26 -1.69 -1.52 -12.52
N ARG A 27 -1.49 -1.42 -13.84
CA ARG A 27 -0.69 -2.38 -14.63
C ARG A 27 0.76 -2.50 -14.16
N ASP A 28 1.33 -1.44 -13.59
CA ASP A 28 2.68 -1.44 -13.03
C ASP A 28 2.75 -2.07 -11.62
N GLY A 29 1.61 -2.49 -11.09
CA GLY A 29 1.46 -3.11 -9.78
C GLY A 29 1.18 -2.12 -8.65
N GLY A 30 1.34 -0.82 -8.89
CA GLY A 30 1.05 0.21 -7.89
C GLY A 30 -0.43 0.56 -7.81
N PHE A 31 -0.74 1.50 -6.92
CA PHE A 31 -2.06 2.09 -6.73
C PHE A 31 -1.93 3.60 -6.82
N GLU A 32 -2.99 4.28 -7.19
CA GLU A 32 -3.05 5.72 -7.32
C GLU A 32 -4.11 6.33 -6.41
N LEU A 33 -3.83 7.54 -5.91
CA LEU A 33 -4.80 8.31 -5.11
C LEU A 33 -5.98 8.82 -5.94
N THR A 34 -5.71 9.19 -7.19
CA THR A 34 -6.68 9.75 -8.12
C THR A 34 -6.53 9.05 -9.45
N GLU A 35 -7.64 8.53 -9.97
CA GLU A 35 -7.66 7.76 -11.21
C GLU A 35 -7.01 8.54 -12.37
N GLY A 36 -6.10 7.86 -13.09
CA GLY A 36 -5.39 8.43 -14.23
C GLY A 36 -4.20 9.34 -13.88
N ARG A 37 -3.82 9.48 -12.59
CA ARG A 37 -2.61 10.23 -12.19
C ARG A 37 -1.35 9.36 -12.11
N GLY A 38 -1.51 8.05 -12.22
CA GLY A 38 -0.44 7.07 -12.13
C GLY A 38 -0.14 6.66 -10.69
N SER A 39 0.50 5.50 -10.57
CA SER A 39 0.80 4.90 -9.28
C SER A 39 1.71 5.76 -8.40
N ASP A 40 1.51 5.66 -7.08
CA ASP A 40 2.35 6.28 -6.07
C ASP A 40 2.62 5.35 -4.87
N ALA A 41 3.70 5.63 -4.17
CA ALA A 41 4.20 4.83 -3.07
C ALA A 41 3.26 4.83 -1.87
N GLN A 42 2.61 5.96 -1.59
CA GLN A 42 1.77 6.10 -0.40
C GLN A 42 0.47 5.32 -0.56
N SER A 43 -0.22 5.49 -1.68
CA SER A 43 -1.43 4.75 -2.04
C SER A 43 -1.14 3.25 -2.11
N THR A 44 -0.01 2.86 -2.72
CA THR A 44 0.39 1.45 -2.78
C THR A 44 0.68 0.88 -1.39
N ALA A 45 1.38 1.61 -0.53
CA ALA A 45 1.67 1.18 0.84
C ALA A 45 0.38 1.00 1.65
N TRP A 46 -0.59 1.92 1.54
CA TRP A 46 -1.88 1.81 2.22
C TRP A 46 -2.73 0.64 1.70
N ALA A 47 -2.72 0.38 0.40
CA ALA A 47 -3.40 -0.79 -0.16
C ALA A 47 -2.79 -2.11 0.38
N VAL A 48 -1.46 -2.20 0.44
CA VAL A 48 -0.74 -3.34 1.04
C VAL A 48 -1.11 -3.51 2.52
N GLN A 49 -1.10 -2.43 3.30
CA GLN A 49 -1.51 -2.44 4.70
C GLN A 49 -2.95 -2.93 4.90
N ALA A 50 -3.87 -2.51 4.03
CA ALA A 50 -5.26 -2.90 4.06
C ALA A 50 -5.46 -4.41 3.79
N LEU A 51 -4.68 -4.97 2.85
CA LEU A 51 -4.67 -6.42 2.56
C LEU A 51 -4.11 -7.22 3.74
N LEU A 52 -2.96 -6.81 4.28
CA LEU A 52 -2.34 -7.45 5.44
C LEU A 52 -3.29 -7.47 6.64
N ALA A 53 -4.00 -6.36 6.91
CA ALA A 53 -4.93 -6.27 8.04
C ALA A 53 -6.12 -7.24 7.91
N ALA A 54 -6.50 -7.56 6.68
CA ALA A 54 -7.54 -8.54 6.39
C ALA A 54 -7.04 -10.00 6.46
N GLY A 55 -5.75 -10.23 6.74
CA GLY A 55 -5.13 -11.55 6.71
C GLY A 55 -4.84 -12.06 5.30
N GLU A 56 -4.87 -11.17 4.30
CA GLU A 56 -4.64 -11.50 2.90
C GLU A 56 -3.17 -11.25 2.53
N ARG A 57 -2.66 -12.07 1.60
CA ARG A 57 -1.34 -11.84 1.03
C ARG A 57 -1.41 -10.66 0.04
N PRO A 58 -0.54 -9.64 0.18
CA PRO A 58 -0.49 -8.56 -0.79
C PRO A 58 -0.04 -9.05 -2.18
N PRO A 59 -0.48 -8.41 -3.28
CA PRO A 59 0.04 -8.70 -4.60
C PRO A 59 1.56 -8.50 -4.65
N ALA A 60 2.28 -9.50 -5.17
CA ALA A 60 3.73 -9.39 -5.34
C ALA A 60 4.13 -8.20 -6.24
N ALA A 61 3.26 -7.83 -7.18
CA ALA A 61 3.46 -6.66 -8.03
C ALA A 61 3.46 -5.34 -7.24
N ALA A 62 2.64 -5.21 -6.19
CA ALA A 62 2.61 -4.02 -5.33
C ALA A 62 3.91 -3.89 -4.51
N LEU A 63 4.39 -5.01 -3.96
CA LEU A 63 5.66 -5.02 -3.22
C LEU A 63 6.86 -4.71 -4.14
N ARG A 64 6.85 -5.25 -5.37
CA ARG A 64 7.86 -4.91 -6.39
C ARG A 64 7.80 -3.44 -6.79
N TYR A 65 6.61 -2.88 -6.96
CA TYR A 65 6.43 -1.46 -7.25
C TYR A 65 7.11 -0.60 -6.17
N LEU A 66 6.81 -0.86 -4.89
CA LEU A 66 7.44 -0.16 -3.77
C LEU A 66 8.97 -0.32 -3.76
N THR A 67 9.46 -1.55 -3.93
CA THR A 67 10.90 -1.85 -3.90
C THR A 67 11.66 -1.12 -5.00
N ARG A 68 11.05 -0.96 -6.19
CA ARG A 68 11.64 -0.20 -7.31
C ARG A 68 11.78 1.31 -7.05
N LEU A 69 11.03 1.86 -6.09
CA LEU A 69 11.12 3.27 -5.72
C LEU A 69 12.23 3.56 -4.71
N ARG A 70 12.93 2.54 -4.21
CA ARG A 70 14.07 2.69 -3.29
C ARG A 70 15.24 3.40 -3.98
N ARG A 71 15.82 4.37 -3.29
CA ARG A 71 16.99 5.15 -3.71
C ARG A 71 18.27 4.58 -3.10
N PRO A 72 19.46 4.96 -3.61
CA PRO A 72 20.74 4.54 -3.04
C PRO A 72 20.93 4.93 -1.56
N ASP A 73 20.35 6.08 -1.17
CA ASP A 73 20.34 6.58 0.22
C ASP A 73 19.37 5.81 1.15
N GLY A 74 18.66 4.80 0.63
CA GLY A 74 17.70 3.99 1.36
C GLY A 74 16.29 4.57 1.46
N SER A 75 16.09 5.84 1.12
CA SER A 75 14.76 6.46 1.07
C SER A 75 13.94 5.98 -0.13
N TYR A 76 12.62 6.22 -0.09
CA TYR A 76 11.71 5.87 -1.18
C TYR A 76 11.17 7.12 -1.87
N ARG A 77 11.10 7.07 -3.22
CA ARG A 77 10.43 8.10 -4.03
C ARG A 77 8.91 8.00 -3.85
N TYR A 78 8.21 9.12 -4.02
CA TYR A 78 6.75 9.14 -4.06
C TYR A 78 6.21 8.39 -5.29
N SER A 79 6.84 8.59 -6.46
CA SER A 79 6.52 7.84 -7.67
C SER A 79 7.77 7.69 -8.54
N ALA A 80 7.65 7.05 -9.70
CA ALA A 80 8.77 6.91 -10.64
C ALA A 80 9.38 8.27 -11.05
N ARG A 81 8.59 9.34 -11.04
CA ARG A 81 8.99 10.68 -11.50
C ARG A 81 9.31 11.65 -10.36
N TYR A 82 8.70 11.47 -9.19
CA TYR A 82 8.74 12.48 -8.13
C TYR A 82 9.30 11.92 -6.83
N ALA A 83 10.23 12.66 -6.23
CA ALA A 83 10.68 12.46 -4.86
C ALA A 83 10.26 13.68 -4.05
N VAL A 84 9.28 13.49 -3.18
CA VAL A 84 8.77 14.52 -2.26
C VAL A 84 8.61 13.87 -0.89
N THR A 85 8.70 14.69 0.16
CA THR A 85 8.46 14.29 1.56
C THR A 85 9.10 12.94 1.94
N PRO A 86 10.40 12.72 1.67
CA PRO A 86 11.02 11.39 1.69
C PRO A 86 10.93 10.67 3.04
N VAL A 87 10.92 11.41 4.15
CA VAL A 87 10.71 10.83 5.50
C VAL A 87 9.34 10.17 5.60
N TRP A 88 8.29 10.87 5.16
CA TRP A 88 6.90 10.39 5.22
C TRP A 88 6.65 9.24 4.26
N VAL A 89 7.15 9.34 3.03
CA VAL A 89 7.02 8.26 2.05
C VAL A 89 7.75 7.02 2.54
N THR A 90 8.99 7.17 3.00
CA THR A 90 9.80 6.05 3.47
C THR A 90 9.15 5.34 4.66
N SER A 91 8.62 6.07 5.65
CA SER A 91 7.97 5.44 6.81
C SER A 91 6.75 4.60 6.42
N GLN A 92 5.92 5.10 5.51
CA GLN A 92 4.74 4.36 5.02
C GLN A 92 5.13 3.12 4.21
N VAL A 93 6.12 3.25 3.32
CA VAL A 93 6.62 2.13 2.53
C VAL A 93 7.25 1.05 3.40
N LEU A 94 8.10 1.42 4.36
CA LEU A 94 8.72 0.46 5.26
C LEU A 94 7.68 -0.30 6.10
N THR A 95 6.62 0.38 6.54
CA THR A 95 5.53 -0.27 7.27
C THR A 95 4.82 -1.31 6.39
N ALA A 96 4.57 -1.00 5.11
CA ALA A 96 4.01 -1.95 4.15
C ALA A 96 4.94 -3.14 3.88
N LEU A 97 6.23 -2.89 3.64
CA LEU A 97 7.22 -3.93 3.33
C LEU A 97 7.55 -4.82 4.54
N ALA A 98 7.41 -4.32 5.76
CA ALA A 98 7.58 -5.11 6.98
C ALA A 98 6.53 -6.22 7.14
N GLY A 99 5.46 -6.22 6.34
CA GLY A 99 4.44 -7.27 6.35
C GLY A 99 3.55 -7.26 7.60
N LYS A 100 3.61 -6.21 8.42
CA LYS A 100 2.82 -6.06 9.64
C LYS A 100 1.77 -4.95 9.44
N PRO A 101 0.46 -5.26 9.54
CA PRO A 101 -0.56 -4.24 9.40
C PRO A 101 -0.65 -3.36 10.65
N LEU A 102 -0.91 -2.07 10.47
CA LEU A 102 -1.30 -1.18 11.58
C LEU A 102 -2.75 -1.48 12.04
N PRO A 103 -3.09 -1.20 13.31
CA PRO A 103 -2.15 -0.86 14.39
C PRO A 103 -1.26 -2.06 14.73
N ILE A 104 0.01 -1.79 15.05
CA ILE A 104 0.94 -2.83 15.52
C ILE A 104 0.38 -3.32 16.87
N ARG A 105 0.18 -4.62 16.99
CA ARG A 105 -0.16 -5.29 18.25
C ARG A 105 1.10 -5.80 18.92
#